data_AF-A0A959NKY6-F1
#
_entry.id   AF-A0A959NKY6-F1
#
_cell.length_a   1.000
_cell.length_b   1.000
_cell.length_c   1.000
_cell.angle_alpha   90.00
_cell.angle_beta   90.00
_cell.angle_gamma   90.00
#
_symmetry.space_group_name_H-M   'P 1'
#
loop_
_entity.id
_entity.type
_entity.pdbx_description
1 polymer ?
#
loop_
_entity_poly.entity_id
_entity_poly.type
_entity_poly.pdbx_seq_one_letter_code
_entity_poly.pdbx_strand_id
1 'polypeptide(L)'
;DMRKNCTTCHVSRGGHAYFGEGIGTVPDVHLTSAGFTCMDCHSTNEVHGDGNYYDQRYKNKLKPECVDCHSGLETVNDYHTKHYNSFNCQTCHSQDYNNCGSCHVPEPGSGHGGARIEAHLKFKIGMNPIPETKPYRMATLRQSLMAPDSWDGYGVATMPNFDIRPSYKYTTPHNIIRWTQRTIADFTDR
;
A
#
# COMPACT_ATOMS: atom_id res chain seq x y z
N ASP A 1 2.29 13.82 -18.38
CA ASP A 1 3.44 13.53 -17.50
C ASP A 1 2.89 13.09 -16.14
N MET A 2 3.21 11.88 -15.68
CA MET A 2 2.76 11.35 -14.39
C MET A 2 3.18 12.24 -13.21
N ARG A 3 4.39 12.81 -13.27
CA ARG A 3 4.94 13.61 -12.18
C ARG A 3 4.16 14.90 -11.96
N LYS A 4 3.66 15.49 -13.05
CA LYS A 4 2.88 16.73 -13.05
C LYS A 4 1.39 16.52 -12.83
N ASN A 5 0.85 15.35 -13.17
CA ASN A 5 -0.59 15.12 -13.15
C ASN A 5 -1.03 14.27 -11.93
N CYS A 6 -0.36 13.14 -11.70
CA CYS A 6 -0.80 12.15 -10.71
C CYS A 6 -0.05 12.35 -9.40
N THR A 7 1.28 12.40 -9.47
CA THR A 7 2.13 12.40 -8.26
C THR A 7 2.42 13.80 -7.74
N THR A 8 1.75 14.83 -8.25
CA THR A 8 1.67 16.13 -7.56
C THR A 8 0.83 16.02 -6.28
N CYS A 9 -0.23 15.18 -6.31
CA CYS A 9 -1.07 14.89 -5.15
C CYS A 9 -0.80 13.49 -4.56
N HIS A 10 -0.60 12.47 -5.41
CA HIS A 10 -0.32 11.09 -4.97
C HIS A 10 1.17 10.84 -4.71
N VAL A 11 1.86 11.83 -4.14
CA VAL A 11 3.32 11.88 -3.96
C VAL A 11 3.83 10.67 -3.17
N SER A 12 3.39 10.55 -1.92
CA SER A 12 4.08 9.71 -0.94
C SER A 12 3.82 8.20 -1.10
N ARG A 13 2.55 7.80 -1.20
CA ARG A 13 2.18 6.37 -1.22
C ARG A 13 2.15 5.76 -2.63
N GLY A 14 1.94 6.61 -3.64
CA GLY A 14 1.96 6.24 -5.05
C GLY A 14 3.32 6.54 -5.65
N GLY A 15 3.63 7.83 -5.85
CA GLY A 15 4.83 8.30 -6.53
C GLY A 15 6.14 7.79 -5.95
N HIS A 16 6.44 8.05 -4.67
CA HIS A 16 7.70 7.61 -4.06
C HIS A 16 7.86 6.09 -4.08
N ALA A 17 6.76 5.34 -3.93
CA ALA A 17 6.80 3.89 -4.04
C ALA A 17 7.11 3.46 -5.49
N TYR A 18 6.41 4.05 -6.47
CA TYR A 18 6.50 3.67 -7.88
C TYR A 18 7.83 4.04 -8.50
N PHE A 19 8.37 5.19 -8.13
CA PHE A 19 9.67 5.69 -8.58
C PHE A 19 10.84 5.21 -7.72
N GLY A 20 10.61 4.51 -6.60
CA GLY A 20 11.69 4.00 -5.75
C GLY A 20 12.49 5.09 -5.03
N GLU A 21 11.83 6.17 -4.59
CA GLU A 21 12.49 7.36 -4.00
C GLU A 21 12.91 7.14 -2.53
N GLY A 22 12.62 5.97 -1.95
CA GLY A 22 13.04 5.60 -0.59
C GLY A 22 14.45 5.04 -0.54
N ILE A 23 15.19 5.30 0.55
CA ILE A 23 16.53 4.76 0.76
C ILE A 23 16.51 3.23 0.69
N GLY A 24 17.32 2.65 -0.20
CA GLY A 24 17.40 1.20 -0.38
C GLY A 24 16.20 0.60 -1.11
N THR A 25 15.31 1.41 -1.67
CA THR A 25 14.26 0.96 -2.59
C THR A 25 14.68 1.15 -4.04
N VAL A 26 14.04 0.40 -4.94
CA VAL A 26 14.19 0.54 -6.39
C VAL A 26 12.84 0.82 -7.04
N PRO A 27 12.80 1.43 -8.24
CA PRO A 27 11.54 1.70 -8.92
C PRO A 27 10.79 0.41 -9.29
N ASP A 28 9.48 0.53 -9.50
CA ASP A 28 8.60 -0.59 -9.84
C ASP A 28 9.05 -1.29 -11.14
N VAL A 29 8.93 -2.61 -11.20
CA VAL A 29 9.30 -3.40 -12.38
C VAL A 29 8.43 -3.05 -13.59
N HIS A 30 7.17 -2.67 -13.40
CA HIS A 30 6.29 -2.25 -14.50
C HIS A 30 6.75 -0.91 -15.08
N LEU A 31 7.29 -0.01 -14.25
CA LEU A 31 7.92 1.21 -14.73
C LEU A 31 9.19 0.90 -15.51
N THR A 32 10.10 0.13 -14.92
CA THR A 32 11.47 -0.02 -15.44
C THR A 32 11.59 -0.99 -16.60
N SER A 33 10.77 -2.04 -16.63
CA SER A 33 10.83 -3.10 -17.64
C SER A 33 9.78 -2.94 -18.73
N ALA A 34 8.63 -2.32 -18.43
CA ALA A 34 7.54 -2.15 -19.38
C ALA A 34 7.26 -0.69 -19.75
N GLY A 35 7.89 0.28 -19.07
CA GLY A 35 7.67 1.70 -19.32
C GLY A 35 6.27 2.19 -18.91
N PHE A 36 5.58 1.44 -18.04
CA PHE A 36 4.20 1.74 -17.69
C PHE A 36 4.07 3.05 -16.93
N THR A 37 2.99 3.74 -17.24
CA THR A 37 2.47 4.89 -16.55
C THR A 37 1.31 4.52 -15.64
N CYS A 38 0.83 5.46 -14.81
CA CYS A 38 -0.31 5.22 -13.93
C CYS A 38 -1.54 4.71 -14.70
N MET A 39 -1.79 5.24 -15.91
CA MET A 39 -2.97 4.93 -16.71
C MET A 39 -2.91 3.57 -17.41
N ASP A 40 -1.74 2.93 -17.46
CA ASP A 40 -1.60 1.57 -18.01
C ASP A 40 -2.20 0.52 -17.06
N CYS A 41 -2.34 0.85 -15.76
CA CYS A 41 -3.08 0.03 -14.79
C CYS A 41 -4.42 0.67 -14.40
N HIS A 42 -4.46 2.00 -14.23
CA HIS A 42 -5.65 2.72 -13.78
C HIS A 42 -6.46 3.26 -14.96
N SER A 43 -7.63 2.67 -15.22
CA SER A 43 -8.51 3.14 -16.29
C SER A 43 -9.19 4.47 -15.95
N THR A 44 -9.58 5.23 -16.97
CA THR A 44 -10.34 6.49 -16.80
C THR A 44 -11.61 6.31 -15.96
N ASN A 45 -12.33 5.21 -16.15
CA ASN A 45 -13.56 4.94 -15.40
C ASN A 45 -13.27 4.53 -13.96
N GLU A 46 -12.12 3.93 -13.67
CA GLU A 46 -11.71 3.63 -12.29
C GLU A 46 -11.42 4.92 -11.51
N VAL A 47 -10.70 5.85 -12.13
CA VAL A 47 -10.28 7.10 -11.48
C VAL A 47 -11.45 8.09 -11.32
N HIS A 48 -12.33 8.21 -12.31
CA HIS A 48 -13.50 9.11 -12.23
C HIS A 48 -14.68 8.49 -11.47
N GLY A 49 -14.66 7.17 -11.28
CA GLY A 49 -15.73 6.41 -10.65
C GLY A 49 -16.76 5.89 -11.65
N ASP A 50 -17.49 4.87 -11.22
CA ASP A 50 -18.55 4.18 -11.96
C ASP A 50 -19.97 4.67 -11.57
N GLY A 51 -20.05 5.75 -10.78
CA GLY A 51 -21.30 6.28 -10.24
C GLY A 51 -21.83 5.55 -8.99
N ASN A 52 -21.16 4.50 -8.52
CA ASN A 52 -21.55 3.78 -7.30
C ASN A 52 -20.80 4.30 -6.07
N TYR A 53 -21.47 4.26 -4.92
CA TYR A 53 -20.84 4.52 -3.64
C TYR A 53 -20.23 3.24 -3.06
N TYR A 54 -18.95 3.34 -2.68
CA TYR A 54 -18.24 2.28 -1.97
C TYR A 54 -17.74 2.82 -0.63
N ASP A 55 -17.99 2.09 0.45
CA ASP A 55 -17.48 2.42 1.79
C ASP A 55 -15.95 2.20 1.93
N GLN A 56 -15.35 1.45 1.02
CA GLN A 56 -13.90 1.33 0.87
C GLN A 56 -13.46 1.05 -0.57
N ARG A 57 -12.26 1.53 -0.91
CA ARG A 57 -11.69 1.41 -2.27
C ARG A 57 -11.57 -0.02 -2.80
N TYR A 58 -11.42 -1.02 -1.92
CA TYR A 58 -11.24 -2.41 -2.34
C TYR A 58 -12.52 -3.08 -2.85
N LYS A 59 -13.69 -2.45 -2.65
CA LYS A 59 -14.96 -2.90 -3.22
C LYS A 59 -15.21 -2.38 -4.64
N ASN A 60 -14.45 -1.39 -5.11
CA ASN A 60 -14.52 -0.95 -6.50
C ASN A 60 -14.07 -2.11 -7.41
N LYS A 61 -14.93 -2.51 -8.34
CA LYS A 61 -14.65 -3.61 -9.29
C LYS A 61 -13.69 -3.21 -10.41
N LEU A 62 -13.58 -1.90 -10.69
CA LEU A 62 -12.71 -1.38 -11.74
C LEU A 62 -11.25 -1.21 -11.30
N LYS A 63 -10.94 -1.42 -10.01
CA LYS A 63 -9.58 -1.35 -9.48
C LYS A 63 -8.67 -2.34 -10.23
N PRO A 64 -7.40 -1.97 -10.51
CA PRO A 64 -6.48 -2.90 -11.13
C PRO A 64 -6.15 -4.08 -10.21
N GLU A 65 -6.10 -5.27 -10.79
CA GLU A 65 -5.65 -6.49 -10.14
C GLU A 65 -4.52 -7.15 -10.95
N CYS A 66 -3.62 -7.87 -10.28
CA CYS A 66 -2.48 -8.52 -10.96
C CYS A 66 -2.95 -9.49 -12.06
N VAL A 67 -4.09 -10.13 -11.83
CA VAL A 67 -4.71 -11.11 -12.72
C VAL A 67 -5.31 -10.51 -13.99
N ASP A 68 -5.42 -9.18 -14.08
CA ASP A 68 -5.88 -8.50 -15.30
C ASP A 68 -4.86 -8.63 -16.44
N CYS A 69 -3.57 -8.78 -16.10
CA CYS A 69 -2.46 -8.93 -17.05
C CYS A 69 -1.72 -10.27 -16.91
N HIS A 70 -1.68 -10.85 -15.71
CA HIS A 70 -0.94 -12.08 -15.44
C HIS A 70 -1.89 -13.27 -15.29
N SER A 71 -1.80 -14.23 -16.19
CA SER A 71 -2.60 -15.47 -16.18
C SER A 71 -1.78 -16.69 -15.79
N GLY A 72 -2.47 -17.74 -15.31
CA GLY A 72 -1.86 -19.01 -14.92
C GLY A 72 -0.92 -18.90 -13.73
N LEU A 73 -1.11 -17.89 -12.88
CA LEU A 73 -0.24 -17.59 -11.74
C LEU A 73 -0.27 -18.68 -10.67
N GLU A 74 -1.36 -19.43 -10.56
CA GLU A 74 -1.62 -20.44 -9.53
C GLU A 74 -0.53 -21.51 -9.47
N THR A 75 0.08 -21.85 -10.60
CA THR A 75 0.98 -23.01 -10.73
C THR A 75 2.33 -22.67 -11.35
N VAL A 76 2.73 -21.39 -11.37
CA VAL A 76 4.02 -20.97 -11.97
C VAL A 76 5.21 -21.60 -11.27
N ASN A 77 5.11 -21.82 -9.95
CA ASN A 77 6.10 -22.51 -9.14
C ASN A 77 5.48 -23.04 -7.84
N ASP A 78 6.28 -23.74 -7.03
CA ASP A 78 5.86 -24.31 -5.75
C ASP A 78 5.34 -23.26 -4.76
N TYR A 79 5.93 -22.06 -4.74
CA TYR A 79 5.52 -21.00 -3.84
C TYR A 79 4.15 -20.43 -4.21
N HIS A 80 3.89 -20.19 -5.50
CA HIS A 80 2.56 -19.81 -5.96
C HIS A 80 1.54 -20.90 -5.63
N THR A 81 1.85 -22.17 -5.96
CA THR A 81 0.95 -23.30 -5.69
C THR A 81 0.54 -23.38 -4.21
N LYS A 82 1.47 -23.08 -3.29
CA LYS A 82 1.22 -23.11 -1.85
C LYS A 82 0.55 -21.84 -1.30
N HIS A 83 0.85 -20.67 -1.86
CA HIS A 83 0.54 -19.38 -1.23
C HIS A 83 -0.48 -18.52 -1.97
N TYR A 84 -0.82 -18.84 -3.22
CA TYR A 84 -1.63 -18.00 -4.10
C TYR A 84 -2.95 -17.55 -3.47
N ASN A 85 -3.65 -18.47 -2.79
CA ASN A 85 -4.93 -18.17 -2.13
C ASN A 85 -4.78 -17.69 -0.68
N SER A 86 -3.57 -17.70 -0.12
CA SER A 86 -3.32 -17.41 1.30
C SER A 86 -2.83 -15.99 1.55
N PHE A 87 -2.08 -15.41 0.60
CA PHE A 87 -1.42 -14.13 0.71
C PHE A 87 -1.75 -13.23 -0.49
N ASN A 88 -1.90 -11.92 -0.27
CA ASN A 88 -1.93 -11.00 -1.38
C ASN A 88 -0.55 -10.93 -2.07
N CYS A 89 -0.52 -10.71 -3.38
CA CYS A 89 0.71 -10.76 -4.20
C CYS A 89 1.83 -9.86 -3.64
N GLN A 90 1.47 -8.69 -3.11
CA GLN A 90 2.43 -7.75 -2.52
C GLN A 90 3.15 -8.30 -1.29
N THR A 91 2.66 -9.37 -0.65
CA THR A 91 3.38 -10.03 0.44
C THR A 91 4.75 -10.53 -0.03
N CYS A 92 4.83 -11.04 -1.25
CA CYS A 92 6.06 -11.53 -1.86
C CYS A 92 6.70 -10.48 -2.77
N HIS A 93 5.91 -9.70 -3.50
CA HIS A 93 6.42 -8.85 -4.58
C HIS A 93 6.61 -7.37 -4.22
N SER A 94 6.25 -6.95 -3.00
CA SER A 94 6.58 -5.60 -2.51
C SER A 94 7.88 -5.63 -1.70
N GLN A 95 8.68 -4.58 -1.88
CA GLN A 95 9.81 -4.24 -1.01
C GLN A 95 9.37 -3.38 0.18
N ASP A 96 10.30 -2.98 1.05
CA ASP A 96 10.02 -2.01 2.11
C ASP A 96 9.43 -0.73 1.52
N TYR A 97 8.38 -0.21 2.15
CA TYR A 97 7.65 0.96 1.64
C TYR A 97 7.47 2.00 2.73
N ASN A 98 7.17 3.21 2.29
CA ASN A 98 6.94 4.32 3.19
C ASN A 98 5.79 4.03 4.17
N ASN A 99 6.02 4.17 5.46
CA ASN A 99 5.05 4.12 6.53
C ASN A 99 5.19 5.41 7.34
N CYS A 100 4.09 5.84 7.94
CA CYS A 100 4.05 6.95 8.89
C CYS A 100 2.83 6.72 9.78
N GLY A 101 2.78 7.40 10.92
CA GLY A 101 1.71 7.23 11.88
C GLY A 101 1.57 8.42 12.79
N SER A 102 0.49 8.45 13.57
CA SER A 102 0.29 9.47 14.60
C SER A 102 0.43 10.91 14.07
N CYS A 103 -0.12 11.15 12.87
CA CYS A 103 -0.26 12.45 12.24
C CYS A 103 -1.34 13.29 12.96
N HIS A 104 -1.22 14.61 12.83
CA HIS A 104 -2.08 15.60 13.49
C HIS A 104 -1.97 15.67 15.01
N VAL A 105 -0.98 15.00 15.60
CA VAL A 105 -0.66 15.20 17.01
C VAL A 105 -0.03 16.58 17.19
N PRO A 106 -0.52 17.41 18.12
CA PRO A 106 0.10 18.70 18.42
C PRO A 106 1.55 18.53 18.84
N GLU A 107 2.47 19.23 18.18
CA GLU A 107 3.81 19.41 18.75
C GLU A 107 3.75 20.57 19.76
N PRO A 108 4.51 20.52 20.87
CA PRO A 108 4.58 21.63 21.80
C PRO A 108 5.01 22.93 21.10
N GLY A 109 4.11 23.90 21.02
CA GLY A 109 4.38 25.24 20.51
C GLY A 109 4.21 25.46 18.99
N SER A 110 3.81 24.47 18.19
CA SER A 110 3.77 24.62 16.72
C SER A 110 2.41 25.08 16.15
N GLY A 111 1.32 25.06 16.93
CA GLY A 111 -0.04 25.43 16.48
C GLY A 111 -0.61 24.58 15.33
N HIS A 112 0.18 23.65 14.78
CA HIS A 112 -0.16 22.76 13.68
C HIS A 112 0.31 21.34 14.04
N GLY A 113 -0.53 20.34 13.79
CA GLY A 113 -0.19 18.96 14.11
C GLY A 113 0.90 18.39 13.19
N GLY A 114 1.96 17.83 13.79
CA GLY A 114 3.03 17.10 13.11
C GLY A 114 2.73 15.60 13.00
N ALA A 115 3.74 14.81 12.64
CA ALA A 115 3.68 13.35 12.69
C ALA A 115 4.60 12.85 13.80
N ARG A 116 4.05 12.45 14.96
CA ARG A 116 4.87 11.89 16.06
C ARG A 116 5.69 10.68 15.60
N ILE A 117 5.16 9.92 14.64
CA ILE A 117 5.88 8.84 13.96
C ILE A 117 6.15 9.31 12.53
N GLU A 118 7.37 9.80 12.34
CA GLU A 118 7.86 10.29 11.06
C GLU A 118 7.84 9.22 9.95
N ALA A 119 7.94 9.68 8.72
CA ALA A 119 8.04 8.82 7.55
C ALA A 119 9.27 7.90 7.63
N HIS A 120 9.04 6.59 7.51
CA HIS A 120 10.08 5.57 7.59
C HIS A 120 9.74 4.38 6.69
N LEU A 121 10.77 3.69 6.20
CA LEU A 121 10.56 2.46 5.45
C LEU A 121 10.32 1.30 6.41
N LYS A 122 9.27 0.53 6.13
CA LYS A 122 8.92 -0.67 6.90
C LYS A 122 8.09 -1.62 6.05
N PHE A 123 8.15 -2.89 6.39
CA PHE A 123 7.27 -3.90 5.86
C PHE A 123 6.54 -4.62 6.98
N LYS A 124 5.25 -4.89 6.78
CA LYS A 124 4.46 -5.63 7.75
C LYS A 124 3.56 -6.63 7.04
N ILE A 125 3.62 -7.87 7.49
CA ILE A 125 2.66 -8.93 7.15
C ILE A 125 1.83 -9.19 8.42
N GLY A 126 0.53 -9.38 8.25
CA GLY A 126 -0.36 -9.75 9.33
C GLY A 126 -1.66 -10.35 8.82
N MET A 127 -2.58 -10.66 9.74
CA MET A 127 -3.91 -11.12 9.35
C MET A 127 -4.61 -10.06 8.51
N ASN A 128 -5.32 -10.50 7.47
CA ASN A 128 -6.10 -9.61 6.63
C ASN A 128 -7.20 -8.91 7.45
N PRO A 129 -7.21 -7.56 7.54
CA PRO A 129 -8.20 -6.83 8.34
C PRO A 129 -9.54 -6.62 7.63
N ILE A 130 -9.69 -7.07 6.39
CA ILE A 130 -10.91 -6.97 5.56
C ILE A 130 -11.26 -8.32 4.89
N PRO A 131 -11.36 -9.43 5.64
CA PRO A 131 -11.60 -10.76 5.08
C PRO A 131 -12.92 -10.86 4.29
N GLU A 132 -13.89 -10.00 4.57
CA GLU A 132 -15.16 -9.88 3.84
C GLU A 132 -15.01 -9.29 2.43
N THR A 133 -13.89 -8.63 2.13
CA THR A 133 -13.64 -7.98 0.83
C THR A 133 -12.43 -8.56 0.09
N LYS A 134 -11.42 -9.07 0.80
CA LYS A 134 -10.26 -9.72 0.20
C LYS A 134 -10.13 -11.16 0.72
N PRO A 135 -9.93 -12.16 -0.16
CA PRO A 135 -10.05 -13.58 0.22
C PRO A 135 -8.81 -14.14 0.95
N TYR A 136 -7.74 -13.35 1.09
CA TYR A 136 -6.49 -13.81 1.67
C TYR A 136 -6.57 -13.93 3.19
N ARG A 137 -5.92 -14.96 3.75
CA ARG A 137 -5.76 -15.13 5.20
C ARG A 137 -4.82 -14.06 5.78
N MET A 138 -3.73 -13.80 5.09
CA MET A 138 -2.69 -12.85 5.50
C MET A 138 -2.48 -11.81 4.40
N ALA A 139 -2.05 -10.61 4.78
CA ALA A 139 -1.80 -9.54 3.83
C ALA A 139 -0.63 -8.65 4.23
N THR A 140 -0.08 -7.94 3.25
CA THR A 140 0.75 -6.76 3.46
C THR A 140 -0.08 -5.67 4.14
N LEU A 141 0.43 -5.10 5.24
CA LEU A 141 -0.29 -4.11 6.05
C LEU A 141 0.47 -2.80 6.17
N ARG A 142 -0.26 -1.68 6.20
CA ARG A 142 0.33 -0.34 6.41
C ARG A 142 -0.20 0.26 7.70
N GLN A 143 0.68 0.95 8.41
CA GLN A 143 0.29 1.69 9.60
C GLN A 143 -0.68 2.83 9.23
N SER A 144 -1.74 2.95 10.02
CA SER A 144 -2.69 4.06 9.97
C SER A 144 -1.98 5.33 10.39
N LEU A 145 -2.36 6.44 9.74
CA LEU A 145 -1.84 7.76 10.07
C LEU A 145 -2.36 8.29 11.41
N MET A 146 -3.30 7.60 12.04
CA MET A 146 -4.04 8.12 13.18
C MET A 146 -3.53 7.55 14.50
N ALA A 147 -3.59 8.34 15.57
CA ALA A 147 -3.39 7.99 16.97
C ALA A 147 -4.61 8.48 17.80
N PRO A 148 -4.90 7.92 18.99
CA PRO A 148 -6.09 8.28 19.77
C PRO A 148 -6.29 9.78 19.96
N ASP A 149 -5.18 10.52 20.10
CA ASP A 149 -5.08 11.95 20.36
C ASP A 149 -4.75 12.80 19.11
N SER A 150 -4.87 12.23 17.90
CA SER A 150 -4.62 12.94 16.63
C SER A 150 -5.45 14.22 16.42
N TRP A 151 -6.50 14.46 17.22
CA TRP A 151 -7.40 15.60 17.05
C TRP A 151 -7.52 16.47 18.31
N ASP A 152 -6.64 16.28 19.29
CA ASP A 152 -6.67 17.00 20.57
C ASP A 152 -6.59 18.53 20.35
N GLY A 153 -5.68 18.97 19.47
CA GLY A 153 -5.55 20.38 19.07
C GLY A 153 -6.76 20.99 18.35
N TYR A 154 -7.75 20.17 17.97
CA TYR A 154 -8.99 20.59 17.31
C TYR A 154 -10.22 20.40 18.21
N GLY A 155 -10.03 20.20 19.52
CA GLY A 155 -11.11 20.04 20.50
C GLY A 155 -11.63 18.61 20.63
N VAL A 156 -10.95 17.62 20.06
CA VAL A 156 -11.26 16.19 20.23
C VAL A 156 -10.10 15.51 20.95
N ALA A 157 -10.11 15.61 22.28
CA ALA A 157 -9.03 15.11 23.13
C ALA A 157 -8.69 13.63 22.91
N THR A 158 -9.70 12.81 22.63
CA THR A 158 -9.50 11.41 22.28
C THR A 158 -10.61 10.96 21.34
N MET A 159 -10.26 10.24 20.27
CA MET A 159 -11.25 9.61 19.41
C MET A 159 -11.96 8.47 20.16
N PRO A 160 -13.28 8.54 20.38
CA PRO A 160 -14.00 7.60 21.24
C PRO A 160 -14.08 6.17 20.67
N ASN A 161 -13.91 6.02 19.36
CA ASN A 161 -13.95 4.73 18.67
C ASN A 161 -12.61 4.42 17.97
N PHE A 162 -11.49 4.76 18.57
CA PHE A 162 -10.20 4.54 17.92
C PHE A 162 -9.86 3.04 17.77
N ASP A 163 -10.16 2.26 18.80
CA ASP A 163 -9.76 0.88 18.99
C ASP A 163 -10.69 -0.15 18.34
N ILE A 164 -11.84 0.28 17.81
CA ILE A 164 -12.80 -0.63 17.14
C ILE A 164 -12.25 -1.23 15.84
N ARG A 165 -11.13 -0.73 15.31
CA ARG A 165 -10.45 -1.27 14.13
C ARG A 165 -8.93 -1.29 14.32
N PRO A 166 -8.20 -2.26 13.75
CA PRO A 166 -6.75 -2.32 13.86
C PRO A 166 -6.05 -1.07 13.29
N SER A 167 -4.98 -0.61 13.94
CA SER A 167 -4.14 0.48 13.43
C SER A 167 -3.34 0.08 12.19
N TYR A 168 -3.23 -1.20 11.86
CA TYR A 168 -2.66 -1.68 10.61
C TYR A 168 -3.78 -2.02 9.61
N LYS A 169 -3.74 -1.41 8.43
CA LYS A 169 -4.76 -1.57 7.36
C LYS A 169 -4.20 -2.38 6.20
N TYR A 170 -5.08 -3.07 5.47
CA TYR A 170 -4.72 -3.77 4.23
C TYR A 170 -4.09 -2.78 3.24
N THR A 171 -2.99 -3.14 2.59
CA THR A 171 -2.31 -2.25 1.65
C THR A 171 -1.88 -2.97 0.37
N THR A 172 -1.83 -2.18 -0.70
CA THR A 172 -1.31 -2.55 -2.03
C THR A 172 -0.26 -1.51 -2.43
N PRO A 173 0.99 -1.62 -1.94
CA PRO A 173 2.07 -0.71 -2.31
C PRO A 173 2.36 -0.75 -3.82
N HIS A 174 2.73 0.39 -4.41
CA HIS A 174 3.06 0.53 -5.84
C HIS A 174 4.58 0.44 -6.04
N ASN A 175 5.21 -0.66 -5.62
CA ASN A 175 6.66 -0.82 -5.65
C ASN A 175 7.05 -2.27 -5.94
N ILE A 176 6.31 -2.88 -6.87
CA ILE A 176 6.43 -4.27 -7.25
C ILE A 176 7.81 -4.52 -7.85
N ILE A 177 8.50 -5.54 -7.34
CA ILE A 177 9.72 -6.07 -7.94
C ILE A 177 9.62 -7.59 -8.05
N ARG A 178 10.29 -8.14 -9.07
CA ARG A 178 10.23 -9.58 -9.36
C ARG A 178 10.80 -10.41 -8.22
N TRP A 179 11.94 -9.97 -7.67
CA TRP A 179 12.65 -10.65 -6.61
C TRP A 179 12.82 -9.71 -5.42
N THR A 180 12.25 -10.08 -4.28
CA THR A 180 12.42 -9.36 -3.01
C THR A 180 13.22 -10.20 -2.03
N GLN A 181 13.63 -9.59 -0.92
CA GLN A 181 14.16 -10.33 0.23
C GLN A 181 13.18 -11.40 0.80
N ARG A 182 11.90 -11.38 0.40
CA ARG A 182 10.88 -12.36 0.84
C ARG A 182 10.77 -13.54 -0.11
N THR A 183 11.34 -13.43 -1.32
CA THR A 183 11.27 -14.47 -2.36
C THR A 183 12.64 -15.07 -2.68
N ILE A 184 13.73 -14.40 -2.30
CA ILE A 184 15.10 -14.91 -2.47
C ILE A 184 15.37 -15.88 -1.32
N ALA A 185 15.51 -17.17 -1.64
CA ALA A 185 15.79 -18.23 -0.68
C ALA A 185 17.30 -18.42 -0.42
N ASP A 186 18.16 -18.11 -1.40
CA ASP A 186 19.63 -18.22 -1.27
C ASP A 186 20.35 -16.98 -1.84
N PHE A 187 21.41 -16.55 -1.15
CA PHE A 187 22.19 -15.35 -1.49
C PHE A 187 23.04 -15.48 -2.77
N THR A 188 23.04 -16.63 -3.44
CA THR A 188 23.89 -16.93 -4.60
C THR A 188 23.29 -16.57 -5.96
N ASP A 189 22.00 -16.24 -6.03
CA ASP A 189 21.28 -15.92 -7.28
C ASP A 189 21.21 -14.40 -7.58
N ARG A 190 22.26 -13.65 -7.22
CA ARG A 190 22.42 -12.23 -7.63
C ARG A 190 23.31 -12.07 -8.84
#